data_AF-A0A5C6E4Y9-F1
#
_entry.id   AF-A0A5C6E4Y9-F1
#
_cell.length_a   1.000
_cell.length_b   1.000
_cell.length_c   1.000
_cell.angle_alpha   90.00
_cell.angle_beta   90.00
_cell.angle_gamma   90.00
#
_symmetry.space_group_name_H-M   'P 1'
#
loop_
_entity.id
_entity.type
_entity.pdbx_description
1 polymer ?
#
loop_
_entity_poly.entity_id
_entity_poly.type
_entity_poly.pdbx_seq_one_letter_code
_entity_poly.pdbx_strand_id
1 'polypeptide(L)'
;MRALSNERVKMKRYQILKHEWVFDISFVLPYLRQQCLEHGYAPTHKWRSAAIDSKMRLAALHHLEIGVVDDLPEQAQTGVDLVVDYFCGDWWTKAGLARLTEEQKTKYKLLDPQSLKNCYLDNKPAVDRSKPSHSLRWYTELRCGLLLGGLTGRWDDVAKICAGFDATIPPEYCAGEIEDQMFQLMICIAGSLSPEPMDGADQLFEEAKKSRLKRPRLLCAAWEAVIAGDQAAFDKAFVDSVKHFVAKPVNSNISYDIVALAQSIIWLIAEHRGLTLPKMSEKCLAAVVTRQSVGLA
;
A
#
# COMPACT_ATOMS: atom_id res chain seq x y z
N MET A 1 30.14 17.75 -3.57
CA MET A 1 30.28 16.30 -3.35
C MET A 1 31.00 16.09 -2.02
N ARG A 2 30.26 15.76 -0.95
CA ARG A 2 30.88 15.38 0.34
C ARG A 2 31.30 13.92 0.22
N ALA A 3 32.57 13.64 0.49
CA ALA A 3 33.09 12.29 0.61
C ALA A 3 32.39 11.61 1.80
N LEU A 4 31.49 10.66 1.51
CA LEU A 4 30.95 9.77 2.53
C LEU A 4 32.09 8.83 2.95
N SER A 5 32.52 8.96 4.20
CA SER A 5 33.53 8.08 4.80
C SER A 5 33.06 6.63 4.73
N ASN A 6 33.92 5.74 4.25
CA ASN A 6 33.75 4.28 4.17
C ASN A 6 33.77 3.63 5.57
N GLU A 7 33.03 4.16 6.55
CA GLU A 7 32.69 3.37 7.72
C GLU A 7 31.71 2.29 7.28
N ARG A 8 32.17 1.04 7.23
CA ARG A 8 31.30 -0.12 7.01
C ARG A 8 30.27 -0.13 8.12
N VAL A 9 29.06 0.35 7.81
CA VAL A 9 27.93 0.24 8.72
C VAL A 9 27.76 -1.23 9.09
N LYS A 10 27.87 -1.54 10.38
CA LYS A 10 27.63 -2.91 10.88
C LYS A 10 26.17 -3.23 10.65
N MET A 11 25.87 -3.92 9.54
CA MET A 11 24.54 -4.41 9.24
C MET A 11 24.07 -5.33 10.37
N LYS A 12 23.02 -4.92 11.08
CA LYS A 12 22.37 -5.77 12.08
C LYS A 12 21.65 -6.91 11.36
N ARG A 13 21.84 -8.13 11.86
CA ARG A 13 21.09 -9.29 11.38
C ARG A 13 19.81 -9.42 12.19
N TYR A 14 18.68 -9.42 11.51
CA TYR A 14 17.38 -9.67 12.12
C TYR A 14 16.91 -11.05 11.72
N GLN A 15 16.56 -11.88 12.70
CA GLN A 15 15.87 -13.14 12.41
C GLN A 15 14.36 -12.86 12.38
N ILE A 16 13.85 -12.52 11.20
CA ILE A 16 12.43 -12.31 10.97
C ILE A 16 11.92 -13.53 10.23
N LEU A 17 10.94 -14.22 10.80
CA LEU A 17 10.34 -15.41 10.18
C LEU A 17 11.37 -16.51 9.86
N LYS A 18 12.37 -16.75 10.73
CA LYS A 18 13.48 -17.72 10.51
C LYS A 18 14.36 -17.44 9.28
N HIS A 19 14.21 -16.27 8.65
CA HIS A 19 15.13 -15.80 7.64
C HIS A 19 16.10 -14.82 8.30
N GLU A 20 17.40 -14.97 8.04
CA GLU A 20 18.36 -13.94 8.42
C GLU A 20 18.27 -12.80 7.42
N TRP A 21 17.80 -11.66 7.89
CA TRP A 21 17.78 -10.43 7.15
C TRP A 21 19.01 -9.62 7.50
N VAL A 22 19.82 -9.37 6.49
CA VAL A 22 20.88 -8.38 6.58
C VAL A 22 20.27 -7.07 6.13
N PHE A 23 19.79 -6.26 7.07
CA PHE A 23 19.17 -4.99 6.76
C PHE A 23 19.90 -3.86 7.47
N ASP A 24 20.34 -2.87 6.70
CA ASP A 24 20.86 -1.64 7.29
C ASP A 24 19.71 -0.68 7.62
N ILE A 25 19.05 -0.94 8.74
CA ILE A 25 17.97 -0.06 9.24
C ILE A 25 18.49 1.32 9.64
N SER A 26 19.81 1.46 9.88
CA SER A 26 20.37 2.74 10.31
C SER A 26 20.16 3.85 9.27
N PHE A 27 20.10 3.50 7.99
CA PHE A 27 19.75 4.43 6.92
C PHE A 27 18.24 4.46 6.63
N VAL A 28 17.58 3.29 6.62
CA VAL A 28 16.19 3.18 6.14
C VAL A 28 15.20 3.93 7.04
N LEU A 29 15.27 3.76 8.35
CA LEU A 29 14.27 4.36 9.23
C LEU A 29 14.35 5.90 9.26
N PRO A 30 15.55 6.53 9.40
CA PRO A 30 15.68 7.97 9.26
C PRO A 30 15.24 8.47 7.88
N TYR A 31 15.58 7.75 6.81
CA TYR A 31 15.15 8.10 5.46
C TYR A 31 13.62 8.08 5.31
N LEU A 32 12.95 7.02 5.78
CA LEU A 32 11.49 6.93 5.72
C LEU A 32 10.81 8.03 6.54
N ARG A 33 11.32 8.33 7.75
CA ARG A 33 10.84 9.44 8.57
C ARG A 33 11.00 10.78 7.87
N GLN A 34 12.18 11.00 7.28
CA GLN A 34 12.46 12.19 6.48
C GLN A 34 11.48 12.29 5.31
N GLN A 35 11.27 11.22 4.54
CA GLN A 35 10.31 11.21 3.43
C GLN A 35 8.87 11.51 3.90
N CYS A 36 8.45 10.98 5.05
CA CYS A 36 7.12 11.25 5.63
C CYS A 36 6.94 12.74 5.97
N LEU A 37 7.95 13.38 6.55
CA LEU A 37 7.94 14.80 6.89
C LEU A 37 8.13 15.69 5.65
N GLU A 38 8.95 15.24 4.70
CA GLU A 38 9.33 16.02 3.53
C GLU A 38 8.25 16.05 2.46
N HIS A 39 7.44 15.00 2.34
CA HIS A 39 6.52 14.82 1.21
C HIS A 39 5.04 14.80 1.57
N GLY A 40 4.68 15.13 2.82
CA GLY A 40 3.31 15.40 3.20
C GLY A 40 2.69 16.47 2.29
N TYR A 41 1.65 16.10 1.53
CA TYR A 41 0.95 16.97 0.57
C TYR A 41 1.84 17.57 -0.54
N ALA A 42 2.83 16.80 -1.01
CA ALA A 42 3.72 17.23 -2.08
C ALA A 42 2.96 17.59 -3.38
N PRO A 43 3.48 18.48 -4.22
CA PRO A 43 2.74 18.98 -5.39
C PRO A 43 2.73 17.99 -6.57
N THR A 44 3.42 16.85 -6.52
CA THR A 44 3.47 15.88 -7.63
C THR A 44 3.08 14.47 -7.17
N HIS A 45 2.52 13.67 -8.08
CA HIS A 45 2.14 12.27 -7.78
C HIS A 45 3.34 11.44 -7.29
N LYS A 46 4.54 11.65 -7.84
CA LYS A 46 5.75 10.88 -7.46
C LYS A 46 6.13 11.07 -6.00
N TRP A 47 6.13 12.32 -5.52
CA TRP A 47 6.46 12.61 -4.13
C TRP A 47 5.34 12.16 -3.18
N ARG A 48 4.09 12.29 -3.59
CA ARG A 48 2.94 11.78 -2.81
C ARG A 48 2.99 10.26 -2.68
N SER A 49 3.24 9.55 -3.78
CA SER A 49 3.45 8.11 -3.80
C SER A 49 4.55 7.67 -2.83
N ALA A 50 5.71 8.34 -2.86
CA ALA A 50 6.80 8.07 -1.93
C ALA A 50 6.42 8.31 -0.45
N ALA A 51 5.64 9.35 -0.16
CA ALA A 51 5.14 9.62 1.19
C ALA A 51 4.20 8.50 1.67
N ILE A 52 3.23 8.11 0.84
CA ILE A 52 2.25 7.03 1.12
C ILE A 52 2.96 5.71 1.41
N ASP A 53 3.86 5.31 0.51
CA ASP A 53 4.62 4.08 0.62
C ASP A 53 5.51 4.09 1.87
N SER A 54 6.07 5.24 2.24
CA SER A 54 6.84 5.38 3.49
C SER A 54 5.98 5.13 4.73
N LYS A 55 4.72 5.61 4.77
CA LYS A 55 3.80 5.37 5.90
C LYS A 55 3.46 3.89 6.05
N MET A 56 3.18 3.20 4.94
CA MET A 56 2.94 1.76 4.95
C MET A 56 4.15 0.99 5.47
N ARG A 57 5.37 1.36 5.05
CA ARG A 57 6.60 0.73 5.53
C ARG A 57 6.84 0.95 7.02
N LEU A 58 6.55 2.13 7.54
CA LEU A 58 6.64 2.38 8.98
C LEU A 58 5.72 1.43 9.77
N ALA A 59 4.49 1.21 9.30
CA ALA A 59 3.58 0.23 9.92
C ALA A 59 4.14 -1.20 9.86
N ALA A 60 4.69 -1.62 8.70
CA ALA A 60 5.29 -2.93 8.55
C ALA A 60 6.54 -3.12 9.43
N LEU A 61 7.41 -2.11 9.53
CA LEU A 61 8.60 -2.15 10.38
C LEU A 61 8.22 -2.22 11.87
N HIS A 62 7.23 -1.43 12.29
CA HIS A 62 6.74 -1.48 13.67
C HIS A 62 6.12 -2.83 14.01
N HIS A 63 5.29 -3.40 13.11
CA HIS A 63 4.71 -4.74 13.27
C HIS A 63 5.79 -5.82 13.51
N LEU A 64 6.93 -5.69 12.83
CA LEU A 64 8.05 -6.62 12.96
C LEU A 64 9.01 -6.26 14.11
N GLU A 65 8.68 -5.26 14.93
CA GLU A 65 9.53 -4.74 16.01
C GLU A 65 10.91 -4.25 15.52
N ILE A 66 10.97 -3.76 14.28
CA ILE A 66 12.20 -3.31 13.63
C ILE A 66 12.37 -1.80 13.83
N GLY A 67 13.10 -1.46 14.88
CA GLY A 67 13.36 -0.08 15.26
C GLY A 67 12.14 0.57 15.92
N VAL A 68 12.32 1.81 16.38
CA VAL A 68 11.25 2.57 17.02
C VAL A 68 10.51 3.35 15.94
N VAL A 69 9.18 3.28 15.91
CA VAL A 69 8.36 4.16 15.07
C VAL A 69 7.56 5.05 16.01
N ASP A 70 7.89 6.34 16.01
CA ASP A 70 7.25 7.33 16.88
C ASP A 70 5.83 7.60 16.37
N ASP A 71 4.86 7.60 17.30
CA ASP A 71 3.43 7.86 17.06
C ASP A 71 2.85 7.14 15.83
N LEU A 72 3.00 5.81 15.77
CA LEU A 72 2.44 5.03 14.66
C LEU A 72 0.94 5.28 14.41
N PRO A 73 0.08 5.46 15.43
CA PRO A 73 -1.31 5.84 15.18
C PRO A 73 -1.47 7.11 14.34
N GLU A 74 -0.77 8.19 14.69
CA GLU A 74 -0.78 9.43 13.90
C GLU A 74 -0.18 9.22 12.50
N GLN A 75 0.92 8.46 12.40
CA GLN A 75 1.52 8.14 11.10
C GLN A 75 0.54 7.38 10.19
N ALA A 76 -0.17 6.40 10.72
CA ALA A 76 -1.15 5.61 9.98
C ALA A 76 -2.34 6.47 9.51
N GLN A 77 -2.88 7.31 10.40
CA GLN A 77 -3.97 8.24 10.05
C GLN A 77 -3.54 9.23 8.95
N THR A 78 -2.37 9.84 9.10
CA THR A 78 -1.79 10.73 8.06
C THR A 78 -1.62 9.98 6.74
N GLY A 79 -1.21 8.72 6.80
CA GLY A 79 -1.09 7.88 5.61
C GLY A 79 -2.43 7.69 4.88
N VAL A 80 -3.54 7.50 5.61
CA VAL A 80 -4.88 7.48 5.01
C VAL A 80 -5.20 8.81 4.34
N ASP A 81 -4.96 9.94 5.02
CA ASP A 81 -5.21 11.27 4.46
C ASP A 81 -4.42 11.52 3.17
N LEU A 82 -3.17 11.07 3.10
CA LEU A 82 -2.34 11.18 1.91
C LEU A 82 -2.89 10.34 0.75
N VAL A 83 -3.42 9.14 1.02
CA VAL A 83 -4.02 8.30 -0.03
C VAL A 83 -5.35 8.88 -0.51
N VAL A 84 -6.19 9.40 0.41
CA VAL A 84 -7.42 10.11 0.05
C VAL A 84 -7.10 11.32 -0.82
N ASP A 85 -6.13 12.14 -0.43
CA ASP A 85 -5.73 13.30 -1.24
C ASP A 85 -5.10 12.86 -2.58
N TYR A 86 -4.37 11.74 -2.63
CA TYR A 86 -3.79 11.20 -3.86
C TYR A 86 -4.86 10.85 -4.90
N PHE A 87 -5.90 10.10 -4.51
CA PHE A 87 -6.94 9.63 -5.43
C PHE A 87 -8.08 10.64 -5.63
N CYS A 88 -8.47 11.36 -4.58
CA CYS A 88 -9.67 12.20 -4.57
C CYS A 88 -9.37 13.70 -4.48
N GLY A 89 -8.10 14.08 -4.29
CA GLY A 89 -7.70 15.48 -4.18
C GLY A 89 -7.60 16.18 -5.54
N ASP A 90 -7.50 17.49 -5.47
CA ASP A 90 -7.37 18.39 -6.62
C ASP A 90 -5.93 18.96 -6.75
N TRP A 91 -4.94 18.30 -6.12
CA TRP A 91 -3.52 18.70 -6.09
C TRP A 91 -2.89 18.86 -7.48
N TRP A 92 -3.45 18.19 -8.49
CA TRP A 92 -3.03 18.27 -9.88
C TRP A 92 -3.65 19.45 -10.65
N THR A 93 -4.62 20.14 -10.06
CA THR A 93 -5.32 21.27 -10.68
C THR A 93 -4.58 22.59 -10.42
N LYS A 94 -4.88 23.62 -11.23
CA LYS A 94 -4.36 24.98 -10.99
C LYS A 94 -4.80 25.52 -9.63
N ALA A 95 -6.04 25.25 -9.23
CA ALA A 95 -6.58 25.70 -7.95
C ALA A 95 -5.86 25.02 -6.78
N GLY A 96 -5.63 23.71 -6.86
CA GLY A 96 -4.85 22.96 -5.86
C GLY A 96 -3.44 23.51 -5.68
N LEU A 97 -2.72 23.72 -6.78
CA LEU A 97 -1.36 24.28 -6.75
C LEU A 97 -1.31 25.72 -6.24
N ALA A 98 -2.36 26.52 -6.49
CA ALA A 98 -2.44 27.89 -5.98
C ALA A 98 -2.59 27.95 -4.45
N ARG A 99 -3.10 26.88 -3.81
CA ARG A 99 -3.25 26.79 -2.35
C ARG A 99 -1.99 26.33 -1.61
N LEU A 100 -0.91 26.03 -2.32
CA LEU A 100 0.37 25.73 -1.67
C LEU A 100 0.82 26.93 -0.84
N THR A 101 1.26 26.66 0.38
CA THR A 101 1.87 27.66 1.27
C THR A 101 3.20 28.15 0.71
N GLU A 102 3.66 29.32 1.15
CA GLU A 102 4.99 29.82 0.75
C GLU A 102 6.13 28.89 1.20
N GLU A 103 5.98 28.22 2.35
CA GLU A 103 6.92 27.19 2.81
C GLU A 103 6.97 26.02 1.83
N GLN A 104 5.80 25.48 1.43
CA GLN A 104 5.72 24.40 0.44
C GLN A 104 6.29 24.82 -0.91
N LYS A 105 5.95 26.02 -1.41
CA LYS A 105 6.49 26.54 -2.66
C LYS A 105 8.01 26.69 -2.59
N THR A 106 8.55 27.19 -1.48
CA THR A 106 9.99 27.29 -1.27
C THR A 106 10.64 25.91 -1.29
N LYS A 107 10.11 24.96 -0.51
CA LYS A 107 10.61 23.59 -0.38
C LYS A 107 10.67 22.86 -1.73
N TYR A 108 9.63 23.00 -2.54
CA TYR A 108 9.52 22.33 -3.84
C TYR A 108 10.00 23.18 -5.03
N LYS A 109 10.58 24.36 -4.77
CA LYS A 109 11.07 25.28 -5.81
C LYS A 109 9.98 25.69 -6.81
N LEU A 110 8.80 26.04 -6.29
CA LEU A 110 7.61 26.48 -7.01
C LEU A 110 7.26 27.95 -6.73
N LEU A 111 8.25 28.79 -6.43
CA LEU A 111 8.03 30.20 -6.09
C LEU A 111 7.69 31.05 -7.31
N ASP A 112 8.25 30.72 -8.48
CA ASP A 112 7.96 31.46 -9.70
C ASP A 112 6.74 30.87 -10.46
N PRO A 113 6.00 31.72 -11.20
CA PRO A 113 4.83 31.29 -11.96
C PRO A 113 5.12 30.21 -13.01
N GLN A 114 6.33 30.17 -13.58
CA GLN A 114 6.68 29.20 -14.61
C GLN A 114 6.89 27.81 -13.99
N SER A 115 7.50 27.71 -12.81
CA SER A 115 7.65 26.44 -12.08
C SER A 115 6.29 25.87 -11.64
N LEU A 116 5.37 26.71 -11.16
CA LEU A 116 3.98 26.28 -10.88
C LEU A 116 3.26 25.78 -12.14
N LYS A 117 3.43 26.50 -13.26
CA LYS A 117 2.87 26.08 -14.55
C LYS A 117 3.45 24.75 -15.03
N ASN A 118 4.76 24.55 -14.90
CA ASN A 118 5.41 23.29 -15.26
C ASN A 118 4.88 22.13 -14.39
N CYS A 119 4.79 22.34 -13.07
CA CYS A 119 4.23 21.34 -12.17
C CYS A 119 2.78 20.96 -12.54
N TYR A 120 1.93 21.93 -12.88
CA TYR A 120 0.59 21.67 -13.40
C TYR A 120 0.61 20.83 -14.69
N LEU A 121 1.47 21.20 -15.64
CA LEU A 121 1.60 20.51 -16.93
C LEU A 121 2.13 19.08 -16.78
N ASP A 122 2.94 18.81 -15.77
CA ASP A 122 3.43 17.46 -15.45
C ASP A 122 2.36 16.61 -14.76
N ASN A 123 1.55 17.22 -13.88
CA ASN A 123 0.52 16.51 -13.13
C ASN A 123 -0.72 16.17 -13.96
N LYS A 124 -1.18 17.10 -14.79
CA LYS A 124 -2.41 16.93 -15.58
C LYS A 124 -2.43 15.63 -16.40
N PRO A 125 -1.41 15.29 -17.21
CA PRO A 125 -1.43 14.04 -17.97
C PRO A 125 -1.37 12.83 -17.04
N ALA A 126 -0.78 12.93 -15.85
CA ALA A 126 -0.65 11.79 -14.94
C ALA A 126 -2.03 11.25 -14.51
N VAL A 127 -2.99 12.14 -14.24
CA VAL A 127 -4.35 11.79 -13.78
C VAL A 127 -5.37 11.61 -14.91
N ASP A 128 -5.03 12.00 -16.15
CA ASP A 128 -5.93 11.89 -17.30
C ASP A 128 -5.91 10.46 -17.85
N ARG A 129 -6.79 9.60 -17.32
CA ARG A 129 -6.95 8.19 -17.72
C ARG A 129 -7.23 8.01 -19.23
N SER A 130 -7.72 9.05 -19.92
CA SER A 130 -7.95 8.99 -21.37
C SER A 130 -6.66 9.04 -22.20
N LYS A 131 -5.52 9.34 -21.58
CA LYS A 131 -4.23 9.50 -22.27
C LYS A 131 -3.34 8.27 -22.07
N PRO A 132 -2.64 7.81 -23.13
CA PRO A 132 -1.60 6.79 -23.00
C PRO A 132 -0.44 7.22 -22.07
N SER A 133 -0.25 8.53 -21.92
CA SER A 133 0.78 9.12 -21.06
C SER A 133 0.37 9.21 -19.58
N HIS A 134 -0.79 8.68 -19.18
CA HIS A 134 -1.15 8.65 -17.77
C HIS A 134 -0.10 7.85 -16.99
N SER A 135 0.20 8.35 -15.80
CA SER A 135 1.29 7.82 -14.96
C SER A 135 0.94 7.82 -13.48
N LEU A 136 -0.33 8.10 -13.15
CA LEU A 136 -0.86 7.87 -11.82
C LEU A 136 -0.78 6.37 -11.53
N ARG A 137 0.06 6.03 -10.56
CA ARG A 137 0.13 4.68 -10.02
C ARG A 137 -1.02 4.49 -9.05
N TRP A 138 -1.79 3.45 -9.25
CA TRP A 138 -2.91 3.06 -8.42
C TRP A 138 -2.59 1.81 -7.59
N TYR A 139 -1.79 0.85 -8.07
CA TYR A 139 -1.70 -0.46 -7.41
C TYR A 139 -1.04 -0.39 -6.04
N THR A 140 0.08 0.33 -5.93
CA THR A 140 0.80 0.45 -4.65
C THR A 140 0.01 1.33 -3.69
N GLU A 141 -0.52 2.44 -4.17
CA GLU A 141 -1.24 3.46 -3.42
C GLU A 141 -2.58 2.92 -2.90
N LEU A 142 -3.31 2.16 -3.72
CA LEU A 142 -4.54 1.47 -3.32
C LEU A 142 -4.24 0.48 -2.20
N ARG A 143 -3.20 -0.35 -2.33
CA ARG A 143 -2.80 -1.30 -1.29
C ARG A 143 -2.43 -0.61 0.02
N CYS A 144 -1.76 0.54 -0.07
CA CYS A 144 -1.46 1.36 1.10
C CYS A 144 -2.75 1.91 1.73
N GLY A 145 -3.67 2.43 0.93
CA GLY A 145 -4.98 2.92 1.40
C GLY A 145 -5.80 1.84 2.09
N LEU A 146 -5.89 0.66 1.50
CA LEU A 146 -6.60 -0.49 2.07
C LEU A 146 -5.98 -0.95 3.39
N LEU A 147 -4.64 -1.06 3.45
CA LEU A 147 -3.96 -1.45 4.68
C LEU A 147 -4.12 -0.39 5.77
N LEU A 148 -3.73 0.85 5.50
CA LEU A 148 -3.71 1.93 6.50
C LEU A 148 -5.14 2.30 6.94
N GLY A 149 -6.10 2.30 6.00
CA GLY A 149 -7.51 2.50 6.28
C GLY A 149 -8.08 1.40 7.16
N GLY A 150 -7.77 0.12 6.87
CA GLY A 150 -8.17 -1.00 7.71
C GLY A 150 -7.54 -0.97 9.12
N LEU A 151 -6.24 -0.65 9.20
CA LEU A 151 -5.52 -0.53 10.47
C LEU A 151 -6.10 0.57 11.37
N THR A 152 -6.49 1.70 10.76
CA THR A 152 -7.08 2.84 11.49
C THR A 152 -8.59 2.73 11.67
N GLY A 153 -9.26 1.85 10.92
CA GLY A 153 -10.72 1.70 10.94
C GLY A 153 -11.47 2.80 10.18
N ARG A 154 -10.76 3.58 9.35
CA ARG A 154 -11.34 4.67 8.53
C ARG A 154 -12.00 4.11 7.27
N TRP A 155 -13.01 3.26 7.46
CA TRP A 155 -13.67 2.54 6.36
C TRP A 155 -14.44 3.46 5.41
N ASP A 156 -14.95 4.59 5.87
CA ASP A 156 -15.57 5.60 5.00
C ASP A 156 -14.57 6.19 4.00
N ASP A 157 -13.34 6.47 4.44
CA ASP A 157 -12.27 6.94 3.56
C ASP A 157 -11.81 5.85 2.60
N VAL A 158 -11.76 4.59 3.05
CA VAL A 158 -11.49 3.44 2.18
C VAL A 158 -12.55 3.33 1.10
N ALA A 159 -13.84 3.40 1.45
CA ALA A 159 -14.93 3.37 0.49
C ALA A 159 -14.83 4.51 -0.54
N LYS A 160 -14.47 5.72 -0.08
CA LYS A 160 -14.24 6.89 -0.94
C LYS A 160 -13.08 6.67 -1.92
N ILE A 161 -11.96 6.09 -1.49
CA ILE A 161 -10.85 5.72 -2.37
C ILE A 161 -11.32 4.70 -3.42
N CYS A 162 -12.03 3.68 -2.96
CA CYS A 162 -12.50 2.57 -3.79
C CYS A 162 -13.56 2.98 -4.83
N ALA A 163 -14.36 4.02 -4.57
CA ALA A 163 -15.35 4.56 -5.51
C ALA A 163 -14.73 5.06 -6.84
N GLY A 164 -13.43 5.35 -6.86
CA GLY A 164 -12.72 5.76 -8.08
C GLY A 164 -12.28 4.62 -8.99
N PHE A 165 -12.59 3.36 -8.65
CA PHE A 165 -12.17 2.17 -9.37
C PHE A 165 -13.32 1.49 -10.10
N ASP A 166 -13.05 1.01 -11.31
CA ASP A 166 -13.98 0.26 -12.14
C ASP A 166 -13.26 -0.91 -12.84
N ALA A 167 -14.03 -1.83 -13.41
CA ALA A 167 -13.49 -3.04 -14.04
C ALA A 167 -12.69 -2.78 -15.34
N THR A 168 -12.69 -1.55 -15.86
CA THR A 168 -11.96 -1.17 -17.08
C THR A 168 -10.53 -0.70 -16.81
N ILE A 169 -10.17 -0.49 -15.53
CA ILE A 169 -8.81 -0.10 -15.15
C ILE A 169 -7.81 -1.20 -15.55
N PRO A 170 -6.82 -0.89 -16.41
CA PRO A 170 -5.85 -1.87 -16.83
C PRO A 170 -4.84 -2.18 -15.72
N PRO A 171 -4.26 -3.40 -15.70
CA PRO A 171 -3.09 -3.73 -14.90
C PRO A 171 -1.94 -2.72 -15.14
N GLU A 172 -1.19 -2.40 -14.09
CA GLU A 172 0.02 -1.59 -14.24
C GLU A 172 1.16 -2.41 -14.85
N TYR A 173 2.01 -1.75 -15.62
CA TYR A 173 3.26 -2.36 -16.05
C TYR A 173 4.24 -2.47 -14.86
N CYS A 174 4.46 -3.71 -14.39
CA CYS A 174 5.44 -4.03 -13.35
C CYS A 174 6.58 -4.93 -13.87
N ALA A 175 6.99 -4.78 -15.13
CA ALA A 175 8.13 -5.50 -15.72
C ALA A 175 8.13 -7.03 -15.48
N GLY A 176 6.94 -7.64 -15.39
CA GLY A 176 6.76 -9.08 -15.14
C GLY A 176 6.94 -9.52 -13.69
N GLU A 177 7.16 -8.61 -12.74
CA GLU A 177 7.26 -8.91 -11.31
C GLU A 177 5.90 -9.30 -10.70
N ILE A 178 4.81 -8.81 -11.29
CA ILE A 178 3.43 -9.01 -10.84
C ILE A 178 2.60 -9.46 -12.04
N GLU A 179 1.83 -10.54 -11.85
CA GLU A 179 0.89 -11.06 -12.85
C GLU A 179 -0.40 -10.24 -12.86
N ASP A 180 -1.00 -10.02 -14.03
CA ASP A 180 -2.23 -9.23 -14.22
C ASP A 180 -3.35 -9.60 -13.25
N GLN A 181 -3.50 -10.88 -12.92
CA GLN A 181 -4.52 -11.39 -12.00
C GLN A 181 -4.40 -10.85 -10.57
N MET A 182 -3.21 -10.43 -10.13
CA MET A 182 -3.06 -9.74 -8.84
C MET A 182 -3.67 -8.34 -8.87
N PHE A 183 -3.53 -7.62 -9.99
CA PHE A 183 -4.16 -6.32 -10.18
C PHE A 183 -5.67 -6.47 -10.24
N GLN A 184 -6.17 -7.44 -11.00
CA GLN A 184 -7.59 -7.76 -11.11
C GLN A 184 -8.21 -8.07 -9.73
N LEU A 185 -7.53 -8.89 -8.91
CA LEU A 185 -7.97 -9.14 -7.53
C LEU A 185 -8.08 -7.86 -6.70
N MET A 186 -7.09 -6.95 -6.77
CA MET A 186 -7.15 -5.69 -6.02
C MET A 186 -8.28 -4.77 -6.50
N ILE A 187 -8.58 -4.74 -7.81
CA ILE A 187 -9.74 -4.02 -8.34
C ILE A 187 -11.04 -4.65 -7.85
N CYS A 188 -11.14 -5.99 -7.80
CA CYS A 188 -12.31 -6.69 -7.24
C CYS A 188 -12.52 -6.35 -5.76
N ILE A 189 -11.43 -6.30 -4.98
CA ILE A 189 -11.47 -5.87 -3.57
C ILE A 189 -11.99 -4.43 -3.48
N ALA A 190 -11.45 -3.51 -4.28
CA ALA A 190 -11.91 -2.13 -4.30
C ALA A 190 -13.41 -2.04 -4.69
N GLY A 191 -13.84 -2.75 -5.73
CA GLY A 191 -15.23 -2.77 -6.15
C GLY A 191 -16.20 -3.24 -5.07
N SER A 192 -15.80 -4.20 -4.23
CA SER A 192 -16.63 -4.68 -3.11
C SER A 192 -16.74 -3.72 -1.92
N LEU A 193 -15.81 -2.75 -1.83
CA LEU A 193 -15.75 -1.74 -0.79
C LEU A 193 -16.28 -0.39 -1.28
N SER A 194 -16.55 -0.27 -2.58
CA SER A 194 -17.20 0.89 -3.17
C SER A 194 -18.63 1.03 -2.63
N PRO A 195 -19.14 2.26 -2.40
CA PRO A 195 -20.53 2.50 -2.06
C PRO A 195 -21.51 2.02 -3.13
N GLU A 196 -21.09 2.05 -4.39
CA GLU A 196 -21.86 1.58 -5.55
C GLU A 196 -21.30 0.26 -6.07
N PRO A 197 -22.15 -0.72 -6.43
CA PRO A 197 -21.71 -1.96 -7.05
C PRO A 197 -20.90 -1.69 -8.32
N MET A 198 -19.77 -2.39 -8.47
CA MET A 198 -18.92 -2.29 -9.66
C MET A 198 -19.43 -3.21 -10.77
N ASP A 199 -19.88 -2.62 -11.87
CA ASP A 199 -20.22 -3.36 -13.09
C ASP A 199 -19.01 -4.16 -13.60
N GLY A 200 -19.23 -5.44 -13.91
CA GLY A 200 -18.19 -6.35 -14.41
C GLY A 200 -17.26 -6.96 -13.35
N ALA A 201 -17.50 -6.69 -12.06
CA ALA A 201 -16.68 -7.24 -10.96
C ALA A 201 -16.61 -8.77 -10.96
N ASP A 202 -17.73 -9.47 -11.18
CA ASP A 202 -17.78 -10.93 -11.20
C ASP A 202 -16.90 -11.51 -12.33
N GLN A 203 -17.00 -10.95 -13.53
CA GLN A 203 -16.18 -11.38 -14.66
C GLN A 203 -14.69 -11.14 -14.38
N LEU A 204 -14.35 -9.98 -13.81
CA LEU A 204 -12.98 -9.64 -13.45
C LEU A 204 -12.43 -10.60 -12.39
N PHE A 205 -13.26 -11.01 -11.43
CA PHE A 205 -12.88 -11.96 -10.39
C PHE A 205 -12.68 -13.38 -10.94
N GLU A 206 -13.53 -13.82 -11.87
CA GLU A 206 -13.32 -15.09 -12.59
C GLU A 206 -12.02 -15.09 -13.39
N GLU A 207 -11.62 -13.97 -14.00
CA GLU A 207 -10.31 -13.84 -14.64
C GLU A 207 -9.15 -13.89 -13.63
N ALA A 208 -9.28 -13.23 -12.48
CA ALA A 208 -8.29 -13.28 -11.42
C ALA A 208 -8.02 -14.73 -10.94
N LYS A 209 -9.09 -15.54 -10.83
CA LYS A 209 -9.01 -16.96 -10.45
C LYS A 209 -8.24 -17.83 -11.46
N LYS A 210 -8.11 -17.41 -12.72
CA LYS A 210 -7.37 -18.13 -13.77
C LYS A 210 -5.85 -17.95 -13.71
N SER A 211 -5.33 -17.22 -12.71
CA SER A 211 -3.89 -17.04 -12.49
C SER A 211 -3.13 -18.37 -12.54
N ARG A 212 -2.01 -18.38 -13.26
CA ARG A 212 -1.13 -19.56 -13.32
C ARG A 212 -0.32 -19.68 -12.03
N LEU A 213 -0.07 -18.55 -11.37
CA LEU A 213 0.64 -18.51 -10.11
C LEU A 213 -0.23 -19.04 -8.97
N LYS A 214 0.41 -19.70 -7.99
CA LYS A 214 -0.29 -20.24 -6.81
C LYS A 214 -0.75 -19.12 -5.86
N ARG A 215 0.03 -18.03 -5.74
CA ARG A 215 -0.24 -16.94 -4.80
C ARG A 215 -1.58 -16.22 -5.09
N PRO A 216 -1.86 -15.76 -6.32
CA PRO A 216 -3.12 -15.07 -6.60
C PRO A 216 -4.34 -15.97 -6.41
N ARG A 217 -4.25 -17.25 -6.82
CA ARG A 217 -5.33 -18.23 -6.59
C ARG A 217 -5.67 -18.44 -5.11
N LEU A 218 -4.67 -18.55 -4.24
CA LEU A 218 -4.89 -18.67 -2.79
C LEU A 218 -5.51 -17.39 -2.21
N LEU A 219 -5.11 -16.22 -2.68
CA LEU A 219 -5.71 -14.95 -2.27
C LEU A 219 -7.16 -14.84 -2.75
N CYS A 220 -7.47 -15.27 -3.98
CA CYS A 220 -8.84 -15.30 -4.48
C CYS A 220 -9.74 -16.21 -3.62
N ALA A 221 -9.26 -17.40 -3.24
CA ALA A 221 -10.02 -18.30 -2.37
C ALA A 221 -10.29 -17.69 -0.98
N ALA A 222 -9.28 -17.02 -0.39
CA ALA A 222 -9.47 -16.32 0.88
C ALA A 222 -10.47 -15.17 0.74
N TRP A 223 -10.38 -14.40 -0.36
CA TRP A 223 -11.28 -13.30 -0.64
C TRP A 223 -12.72 -13.75 -0.87
N GLU A 224 -12.94 -14.82 -1.63
CA GLU A 224 -14.26 -15.41 -1.87
C GLU A 224 -14.94 -15.81 -0.56
N ALA A 225 -14.18 -16.40 0.37
CA ALA A 225 -14.68 -16.72 1.72
C ALA A 225 -15.04 -15.47 2.55
N VAL A 226 -14.29 -14.37 2.42
CA VAL A 226 -14.62 -13.07 3.06
C VAL A 226 -15.91 -12.49 2.50
N ILE A 227 -16.10 -12.55 1.18
CA ILE A 227 -17.35 -12.09 0.55
C ILE A 227 -18.54 -12.93 1.01
N ALA A 228 -18.36 -14.25 1.12
CA ALA A 228 -19.41 -15.17 1.56
C ALA A 228 -19.70 -15.13 3.06
N GLY A 229 -18.86 -14.49 3.88
CA GLY A 229 -18.97 -14.55 5.34
C GLY A 229 -18.72 -15.96 5.91
N ASP A 230 -18.01 -16.81 5.18
CA ASP A 230 -17.75 -18.21 5.56
C ASP A 230 -16.44 -18.32 6.35
N GLN A 231 -16.56 -18.38 7.68
CA GLN A 231 -15.41 -18.50 8.58
C GLN A 231 -14.59 -19.77 8.31
N ALA A 232 -15.22 -20.91 8.01
CA ALA A 232 -14.50 -22.18 7.85
C ALA A 232 -13.71 -22.19 6.53
N ALA A 233 -14.30 -21.68 5.46
CA ALA A 233 -13.60 -21.50 4.19
C ALA A 233 -12.47 -20.47 4.33
N PHE A 234 -12.71 -19.37 5.06
CA PHE A 234 -11.72 -18.33 5.31
C PHE A 234 -10.53 -18.86 6.08
N ASP A 235 -10.76 -19.58 7.19
CA ASP A 235 -9.71 -20.19 8.01
C ASP A 235 -8.75 -21.02 7.16
N LYS A 236 -9.30 -21.90 6.32
CA LYS A 236 -8.51 -22.77 5.46
C LYS A 236 -7.74 -21.97 4.40
N ALA A 237 -8.45 -21.15 3.62
CA ALA A 237 -7.86 -20.46 2.47
C ALA A 237 -6.84 -19.39 2.89
N PHE A 238 -7.14 -18.65 3.97
CA PHE A 238 -6.24 -17.63 4.51
C PHE A 238 -4.95 -18.25 5.06
N VAL A 239 -5.05 -19.31 5.88
CA VAL A 239 -3.88 -20.01 6.42
C VAL A 239 -3.00 -20.58 5.31
N ASP A 240 -3.61 -21.19 4.28
CA ASP A 240 -2.86 -21.72 3.14
C ASP A 240 -2.14 -20.61 2.35
N SER A 241 -2.79 -19.45 2.17
CA SER A 241 -2.19 -18.27 1.55
C SER A 241 -0.99 -17.73 2.34
N VAL A 242 -1.12 -17.60 3.67
CA VAL A 242 -0.04 -17.11 4.53
C VAL A 242 1.12 -18.11 4.58
N LYS A 243 0.85 -19.41 4.72
CA LYS A 243 1.89 -20.46 4.66
C LYS A 243 2.66 -20.40 3.34
N HIS A 244 1.96 -20.22 2.23
CA HIS A 244 2.59 -20.11 0.92
C HIS A 244 3.49 -18.87 0.80
N PHE A 245 3.08 -17.74 1.36
CA PHE A 245 3.93 -16.54 1.45
C PHE A 245 5.20 -16.81 2.26
N VAL A 246 5.04 -17.34 3.47
CA VAL A 246 6.12 -17.61 4.44
C VAL A 246 7.09 -18.70 3.98
N ALA A 247 6.67 -19.59 3.07
CA ALA A 247 7.51 -20.65 2.52
C ALA A 247 8.43 -20.17 1.40
N LYS A 248 8.14 -19.02 0.76
CA LYS A 248 8.99 -18.51 -0.31
C LYS A 248 10.22 -17.83 0.27
N PRO A 249 11.41 -18.06 -0.33
CA PRO A 249 12.58 -17.26 0.01
C PRO A 249 12.24 -15.82 -0.35
N VAL A 250 12.52 -14.89 0.58
CA VAL A 250 12.38 -13.49 0.25
C VAL A 250 13.46 -13.17 -0.77
N ASN A 251 13.03 -12.69 -1.94
CA ASN A 251 13.95 -12.21 -2.94
C ASN A 251 14.57 -10.91 -2.40
N SER A 252 15.88 -10.93 -2.13
CA SER A 252 16.62 -9.89 -1.40
C SER A 252 16.61 -8.49 -2.04
N ASN A 253 16.05 -8.35 -3.24
CA ASN A 253 16.08 -7.12 -4.02
C ASN A 253 14.81 -6.25 -3.88
N ILE A 254 13.73 -6.77 -3.27
CA ILE A 254 12.50 -6.00 -3.05
C ILE A 254 12.27 -5.93 -1.53
N SER A 255 12.70 -4.81 -0.94
CA SER A 255 12.74 -4.56 0.51
C SER A 255 11.37 -4.54 1.23
N TYR A 256 10.27 -4.90 0.56
CA TYR A 256 8.90 -4.77 1.09
C TYR A 256 8.13 -6.10 1.15
N ASP A 257 8.74 -7.21 0.72
CA ASP A 257 8.18 -8.55 0.88
C ASP A 257 8.49 -9.17 2.26
N ILE A 258 8.73 -8.33 3.29
CA ILE A 258 8.93 -8.77 4.68
C ILE A 258 7.62 -9.15 5.37
N VAL A 259 6.49 -8.57 4.93
CA VAL A 259 5.13 -8.87 5.41
C VAL A 259 4.23 -9.28 4.26
N ALA A 260 3.24 -10.12 4.57
CA ALA A 260 2.22 -10.62 3.67
C ALA A 260 1.15 -9.53 3.42
N LEU A 261 1.53 -8.45 2.72
CA LEU A 261 0.69 -7.24 2.60
C LEU A 261 -0.71 -7.52 2.02
N ALA A 262 -0.81 -8.34 0.97
CA ALA A 262 -2.11 -8.70 0.40
C ALA A 262 -2.99 -9.50 1.39
N GLN A 263 -2.38 -10.41 2.16
CA GLN A 263 -3.06 -11.15 3.22
C GLN A 263 -3.48 -10.22 4.36
N SER A 264 -2.64 -9.26 4.74
CA SER A 264 -2.94 -8.27 5.79
C SER A 264 -4.16 -7.42 5.41
N ILE A 265 -4.25 -6.99 4.14
CA ILE A 265 -5.42 -6.28 3.61
C ILE A 265 -6.69 -7.15 3.70
N ILE A 266 -6.62 -8.40 3.20
CA ILE A 266 -7.78 -9.32 3.24
C ILE A 266 -8.21 -9.57 4.69
N TRP A 267 -7.27 -9.74 5.61
CA TRP A 267 -7.57 -9.90 7.03
C TRP A 267 -8.32 -8.70 7.61
N LEU A 268 -7.84 -7.47 7.40
CA LEU A 268 -8.49 -6.27 7.95
C LEU A 268 -9.92 -6.11 7.42
N ILE A 269 -10.16 -6.48 6.17
CA ILE A 269 -11.51 -6.48 5.59
C ILE A 269 -12.37 -7.60 6.20
N ALA A 270 -11.80 -8.79 6.39
CA ALA A 270 -12.49 -9.91 7.05
C ALA A 270 -12.91 -9.54 8.48
N GLU A 271 -12.01 -8.92 9.25
CA GLU A 271 -12.26 -8.40 10.60
C GLU A 271 -13.39 -7.38 10.60
N HIS A 272 -13.36 -6.41 9.67
CA HIS A 272 -14.43 -5.42 9.52
C HIS A 272 -15.79 -6.05 9.21
N ARG A 273 -15.80 -7.19 8.52
CA ARG A 273 -17.01 -7.97 8.20
C ARG A 273 -17.39 -8.98 9.29
N GLY A 274 -16.73 -8.95 10.45
CA GLY A 274 -17.07 -9.77 11.61
C GLY A 274 -16.48 -11.18 11.60
N LEU A 275 -15.55 -11.49 10.67
CA LEU A 275 -14.77 -12.73 10.73
C LEU A 275 -13.64 -12.61 11.76
N THR A 276 -13.21 -13.75 12.28
CA THR A 276 -12.15 -13.86 13.28
C THR A 276 -10.84 -14.33 12.66
N LEU A 277 -9.71 -13.94 13.29
CA LEU A 277 -8.38 -14.29 12.80
C LEU A 277 -8.18 -15.81 12.94
N PRO A 278 -7.83 -16.53 11.87
CA PRO A 278 -7.62 -17.97 11.94
C PRO A 278 -6.45 -18.30 12.87
N LYS A 279 -6.55 -19.42 13.59
CA LYS A 279 -5.41 -19.94 14.38
C LYS A 279 -4.29 -20.38 13.44
N MET A 280 -3.08 -19.87 13.66
CA MET A 280 -1.90 -20.22 12.87
C MET A 280 -0.64 -20.18 13.73
N SER A 281 0.49 -20.65 13.19
CA SER A 281 1.77 -20.59 13.91
C SER A 281 2.22 -19.15 14.10
N GLU A 282 3.04 -18.89 15.13
CA GLU A 282 3.65 -17.58 15.37
C GLU A 282 4.35 -17.02 14.12
N LYS A 283 5.03 -17.89 13.36
CA LYS A 283 5.66 -17.53 12.08
C LYS A 283 4.63 -16.99 11.06
N CYS A 284 3.45 -17.59 10.99
CA CYS A 284 2.42 -17.10 10.07
C CYS A 284 1.79 -15.80 10.58
N LEU A 285 1.55 -15.69 11.90
CA LEU A 285 1.03 -14.47 12.51
C LEU A 285 1.96 -13.27 12.31
N ALA A 286 3.26 -13.45 12.51
CA ALA A 286 4.27 -12.40 12.32
C ALA A 286 4.46 -11.99 10.84
N ALA A 287 3.81 -12.65 9.89
CA ALA A 287 3.78 -12.21 8.51
C ALA A 287 2.55 -11.33 8.20
N VAL A 288 1.53 -11.32 9.06
CA VAL A 288 0.24 -10.65 8.82
C VAL A 288 0.14 -9.44 9.74
N VAL A 289 0.11 -8.25 9.15
CA VAL A 289 -0.08 -7.01 9.90
C VAL A 289 -1.53 -6.91 10.35
N THR A 290 -1.74 -6.81 11.66
CA THR A 290 -3.05 -6.67 12.30
C THR A 290 -3.12 -5.36 13.09
N ARG A 291 -4.32 -4.86 13.38
CA ARG A 291 -4.52 -3.69 14.27
C ARG A 291 -3.81 -3.87 15.61
N GLN A 292 -3.94 -5.04 16.23
CA GLN A 292 -3.30 -5.36 17.51
C GLN A 292 -1.77 -5.29 17.41
N SER A 293 -1.19 -5.84 16.35
CA SER A 293 0.27 -5.87 16.18
C SER A 293 0.92 -4.50 15.96
N VAL A 294 0.11 -3.47 15.70
CA VAL A 294 0.55 -2.08 15.56
C VAL A 294 -0.02 -1.16 16.65
N GLY A 295 -0.62 -1.74 17.71
CA GLY A 295 -1.15 -0.98 18.84
C GLY A 295 -2.41 -0.15 18.55
N LEU A 296 -3.25 -0.60 17.61
CA LEU A 296 -4.48 0.08 17.16
C LEU A 296 -5.79 -0.68 17.44
N ALA A 297 -5.72 -1.79 18.18
CA ALA A 297 -6.88 -2.59 18.58
C ALA A 297 -7.26 -2.32 20.04
#